data_AF-D0FZ34-F1
#
_entry.id   AF-D0FZ34-F1
#
_cell.length_a   1.000
_cell.length_b   1.000
_cell.length_c   1.000
_cell.angle_alpha   90.00
_cell.angle_beta   90.00
_cell.angle_gamma   90.00
#
_symmetry.space_group_name_H-M   'P 1'
#
loop_
_entity.id
_entity.type
_entity.pdbx_description
1 polymer ?
#
loop_
_entity_poly.entity_id
_entity_poly.type
_entity_poly.pdbx_seq_one_letter_code
_entity_poly.pdbx_strand_id
1 'polypeptide(L)'
;MAVGISIAASSRTVYSCQFSLVRPATHSASPPSLLFSPLSRRFRSSVLRSRRKPSLTVCFVLEDEKLESGGVEIRAEEIERAIEKQISASRLAEKLARKRSERFTYLVAAVMSSLGITSMAVLAVYYRFAWQMEGGEVPYTEMFGTFALSVGAAVGMEFWARWAHRALWHASLWHMHESHHRPREGPFELNDVFAITNAVPAIALLSYGFFHKGLVPGLCFGAGLGITVFGMAYMFVHDGLVHKRFPVGPIADVPYFRRVAAAHQLHHTDKFNGVPYGLFLGPKELEEVGGLNDLEVEVNRRIKMSSTGR
;
A
#
# COMPACT_ATOMS: atom_id res chain seq x y z
N MET A 1 -55.46 2.94 46.38
CA MET A 1 -55.79 1.52 46.07
C MET A 1 -54.85 1.04 44.97
N ALA A 2 -54.63 -0.27 44.83
CA ALA A 2 -53.63 -0.80 43.91
C ALA A 2 -54.13 -0.86 42.45
N VAL A 3 -53.21 -0.67 41.50
CA VAL A 3 -53.35 -1.06 40.09
C VAL A 3 -52.06 -1.79 39.71
N GLY A 4 -52.19 -3.00 39.14
CA GLY A 4 -51.08 -3.93 38.98
C GLY A 4 -50.25 -3.72 37.70
N ILE A 5 -49.00 -4.19 37.75
CA ILE A 5 -48.14 -4.34 36.56
C ILE A 5 -48.48 -5.68 35.89
N SER A 6 -48.66 -5.67 34.57
CA SER A 6 -48.76 -6.88 33.75
C SER A 6 -47.67 -6.87 32.68
N ILE A 7 -46.95 -8.00 32.54
CA ILE A 7 -45.89 -8.19 31.55
C ILE A 7 -46.20 -9.48 30.79
N ALA A 8 -46.50 -9.35 29.49
CA ALA A 8 -46.64 -10.48 28.59
C ALA A 8 -45.34 -10.67 27.79
N ALA A 9 -44.72 -11.84 27.90
CA ALA A 9 -43.56 -12.23 27.08
C ALA A 9 -44.01 -13.16 25.94
N SER A 10 -43.71 -12.80 24.69
CA SER A 10 -43.98 -13.65 23.53
C SER A 10 -42.70 -14.34 23.05
N SER A 11 -42.66 -15.67 23.16
CA SER A 11 -41.56 -16.50 22.67
C SER A 11 -41.89 -17.08 21.30
N ARG A 12 -41.15 -16.70 20.25
CA ARG A 12 -41.18 -17.38 18.95
C ARG A 12 -40.04 -18.40 18.84
N THR A 13 -40.39 -19.68 18.94
CA THR A 13 -39.50 -20.79 18.61
C THR A 13 -39.41 -20.95 17.09
N VAL A 14 -38.19 -21.04 16.55
CA VAL A 14 -37.96 -21.38 15.13
C VAL A 14 -37.20 -22.71 15.08
N TYR A 15 -37.84 -23.73 14.49
CA TYR A 15 -37.19 -25.01 14.22
C TYR A 15 -36.32 -24.88 12.96
N SER A 16 -35.08 -25.38 13.03
CA SER A 16 -34.24 -25.59 11.85
C SER A 16 -34.38 -27.04 11.39
N CYS A 17 -34.86 -27.27 10.18
CA CYS A 17 -34.95 -28.60 9.58
C CYS A 17 -33.65 -28.91 8.85
N GLN A 18 -33.02 -30.04 9.16
CA GLN A 18 -31.68 -30.39 8.66
C GLN A 18 -31.79 -31.52 7.63
N PHE A 19 -31.61 -31.18 6.34
CA PHE A 19 -31.62 -32.15 5.25
C PHE A 19 -30.30 -32.94 5.21
N SER A 20 -30.38 -34.25 5.45
CA SER A 20 -29.27 -35.19 5.33
C SER A 20 -29.32 -35.90 3.97
N LEU A 21 -28.28 -35.74 3.14
CA LEU A 21 -28.17 -36.42 1.85
C LEU A 21 -27.11 -37.52 1.95
N VAL A 22 -27.52 -38.77 1.69
CA VAL A 22 -26.72 -39.98 1.96
C VAL A 22 -26.12 -40.55 0.68
N ARG A 23 -24.84 -40.97 0.73
CA ARG A 23 -24.24 -41.99 -0.14
C ARG A 23 -23.21 -42.85 0.65
N PRO A 24 -22.92 -44.10 0.22
CA PRO A 24 -22.39 -45.14 1.11
C PRO A 24 -20.86 -45.30 1.14
N ALA A 25 -20.38 -46.08 2.11
CA ALA A 25 -19.01 -46.61 2.26
C ALA A 25 -18.74 -47.78 1.26
N THR A 26 -17.55 -48.38 1.10
CA THR A 26 -16.42 -48.76 2.00
C THR A 26 -15.04 -48.64 1.28
N HIS A 27 -13.83 -49.07 1.71
CA HIS A 27 -13.33 -49.93 2.81
C HIS A 27 -11.96 -49.48 3.40
N SER A 28 -11.85 -49.58 4.74
CA SER A 28 -10.76 -50.22 5.53
C SER A 28 -9.31 -50.35 5.00
N ALA A 29 -8.36 -49.68 5.67
CA ALA A 29 -7.04 -50.22 6.07
C ALA A 29 -6.33 -49.32 7.12
N SER A 30 -5.69 -49.90 8.16
CA SER A 30 -4.78 -49.23 9.13
C SER A 30 -4.14 -50.27 10.08
N PRO A 31 -3.11 -49.95 10.90
CA PRO A 31 -2.14 -48.84 10.87
C PRO A 31 -0.69 -49.38 10.64
N PRO A 32 0.40 -48.63 10.94
CA PRO A 32 0.90 -48.58 12.33
C PRO A 32 1.24 -47.16 12.84
N SER A 33 1.51 -47.05 14.14
CA SER A 33 1.65 -45.78 14.88
C SER A 33 3.09 -45.26 14.98
N LEU A 34 3.29 -43.95 14.80
CA LEU A 34 4.47 -43.22 15.26
C LEU A 34 4.07 -41.94 16.02
N LEU A 35 4.88 -41.55 17.00
CA LEU A 35 4.58 -40.52 18.00
C LEU A 35 4.99 -39.11 17.55
N PHE A 36 4.03 -38.30 17.10
CA PHE A 36 4.16 -36.83 17.11
C PHE A 36 2.82 -36.17 17.46
N SER A 37 2.77 -35.49 18.61
CA SER A 37 1.60 -34.73 19.08
C SER A 37 1.68 -33.27 18.64
N PRO A 38 0.85 -32.80 17.68
CA PRO A 38 0.64 -31.37 17.50
C PRO A 38 -0.25 -30.83 18.62
N LEU A 39 0.08 -29.66 19.18
CA LEU A 39 -0.76 -28.99 20.17
C LEU A 39 -2.09 -28.58 19.54
N SER A 40 -3.17 -29.30 19.84
CA SER A 40 -4.51 -29.04 19.33
C SER A 40 -5.14 -27.81 20.00
N ARG A 41 -4.66 -26.61 19.61
CA ARG A 41 -5.29 -25.33 19.94
C ARG A 41 -6.71 -25.30 19.36
N ARG A 42 -7.68 -25.79 20.15
CA ARG A 42 -9.12 -25.63 19.89
C ARG A 42 -9.41 -24.15 19.66
N PHE A 43 -9.70 -23.78 18.42
CA PHE A 43 -10.13 -22.44 18.06
C PHE A 43 -11.57 -22.24 18.57
N ARG A 44 -11.72 -21.96 19.87
CA ARG A 44 -13.00 -21.51 20.42
C ARG A 44 -13.35 -20.22 19.70
N SER A 45 -14.44 -20.25 18.93
CA SER A 45 -15.07 -19.09 18.34
C SER A 45 -15.60 -18.18 19.44
N SER A 46 -14.71 -17.31 19.93
CA SER A 46 -15.06 -16.23 20.86
C SER A 46 -15.95 -15.24 20.12
N VAL A 47 -17.26 -15.46 20.17
CA VAL A 47 -18.24 -14.49 19.72
C VAL A 47 -18.07 -13.26 20.61
N LEU A 48 -17.43 -12.22 20.05
CA LEU A 48 -17.22 -10.92 20.67
C LEU A 48 -18.58 -10.22 20.84
N ARG A 49 -19.31 -10.65 21.87
CA ARG A 49 -20.61 -10.12 22.27
C ARG A 49 -20.42 -8.68 22.70
N SER A 50 -20.67 -7.75 21.78
CA SER A 50 -20.48 -6.30 21.97
C SER A 50 -21.25 -5.83 23.20
N ARG A 51 -20.53 -5.66 24.32
CA ARG A 51 -21.08 -5.18 25.58
C ARG A 51 -21.20 -3.66 25.46
N ARG A 52 -22.35 -3.18 24.98
CA ARG A 52 -22.70 -1.74 24.99
C ARG A 52 -22.34 -1.17 26.36
N LYS A 53 -21.43 -0.18 26.39
CA LYS A 53 -21.18 0.59 27.61
C LYS A 53 -22.49 1.31 27.99
N PRO A 54 -22.88 1.36 29.27
CA PRO A 54 -23.94 2.26 29.68
C PRO A 54 -23.48 3.70 29.44
N SER A 55 -24.32 4.50 28.77
CA SER A 55 -24.13 5.95 28.73
C SER A 55 -24.58 6.52 30.06
N LEU A 56 -23.65 6.92 30.92
CA LEU A 56 -23.96 7.75 32.09
C LEU A 56 -24.19 9.19 31.61
N THR A 57 -25.41 9.45 31.15
CA THR A 57 -25.88 10.80 30.86
C THR A 57 -26.15 11.50 32.19
N VAL A 58 -25.16 12.24 32.70
CA VAL A 58 -25.30 13.05 33.90
C VAL A 58 -26.07 14.32 33.52
N CYS A 59 -27.33 14.40 33.93
CA CYS A 59 -28.15 15.58 33.75
C CYS A 59 -27.92 16.55 34.91
N PHE A 60 -27.21 17.65 34.66
CA PHE A 60 -27.10 18.73 35.64
C PHE A 60 -28.34 19.62 35.55
N VAL A 61 -29.20 19.53 36.55
CA VAL A 61 -30.24 20.55 36.80
C VAL A 61 -29.55 21.69 37.55
N LEU A 62 -29.40 22.83 36.89
CA LEU A 62 -29.08 24.10 37.55
C LEU A 62 -30.41 24.75 37.95
N GLU A 63 -30.49 25.27 39.18
CA GLU A 63 -31.61 26.10 39.61
C GLU A 63 -31.40 27.54 39.13
N ASP A 64 -32.49 28.19 38.67
CA ASP A 64 -32.46 29.55 38.09
C ASP A 64 -32.27 30.65 39.15
N GLU A 65 -31.03 30.88 39.59
CA GLU A 65 -30.67 32.17 40.19
C GLU A 65 -30.40 33.21 39.09
N LYS A 66 -31.40 34.08 38.87
CA LYS A 66 -31.33 35.20 37.90
C LYS A 66 -30.12 36.11 38.16
N LEU A 67 -29.16 36.16 37.22
CA LEU A 67 -28.24 37.30 37.05
C LEU A 67 -27.71 37.38 35.59
N GLU A 68 -27.91 38.54 34.97
CA GLU A 68 -27.32 39.02 33.69
C GLU A 68 -27.22 38.03 32.50
N SER A 69 -28.38 37.79 31.87
CA SER A 69 -28.57 36.95 30.66
C SER A 69 -27.64 37.24 29.47
N GLY A 70 -27.02 38.42 29.37
CA GLY A 70 -26.18 38.79 28.21
C GLY A 70 -24.75 38.23 28.23
N GLY A 71 -24.18 37.94 29.40
CA GLY A 71 -22.79 37.51 29.53
C GLY A 71 -22.59 35.99 29.69
N VAL A 72 -23.64 35.26 30.08
CA VAL A 72 -23.57 33.84 30.41
C VAL A 72 -23.63 32.96 29.17
N GLU A 73 -24.53 33.23 28.23
CA GLU A 73 -24.65 32.48 26.97
C GLU A 73 -23.38 32.58 26.13
N ILE A 74 -22.80 33.79 25.99
CA ILE A 74 -21.54 34.02 25.26
C ILE A 74 -20.41 33.17 25.83
N ARG A 75 -20.29 33.09 27.16
CA ARG A 75 -19.31 32.23 27.85
C ARG A 75 -19.60 30.73 27.67
N ALA A 76 -20.86 30.32 27.67
CA ALA A 76 -21.25 28.93 27.44
C ALA A 76 -20.87 28.48 26.02
N GLU A 77 -21.22 29.27 24.99
CA GLU A 77 -20.82 29.00 23.61
C GLU A 77 -19.30 29.04 23.43
N GLU A 78 -18.57 29.94 24.12
CA GLU A 78 -17.10 30.01 24.04
C GLU A 78 -16.45 28.76 24.65
N ILE A 79 -16.98 28.26 25.77
CA ILE A 79 -16.56 26.99 26.38
C ILE A 79 -16.88 25.81 25.45
N GLU A 80 -18.06 25.76 24.84
CA GLU A 80 -18.42 24.68 23.92
C GLU A 80 -17.55 24.69 22.65
N ARG A 81 -17.32 25.87 22.05
CA ARG A 81 -16.38 26.05 20.94
C ARG A 81 -14.94 25.68 21.31
N ALA A 82 -14.50 25.95 22.55
CA ALA A 82 -13.19 25.52 23.04
C ALA A 82 -13.11 23.99 23.21
N ILE A 83 -14.16 23.35 23.72
CA ILE A 83 -14.27 21.89 23.84
C ILE A 83 -14.27 21.23 22.46
N GLU A 84 -15.04 21.74 21.49
CA GLU A 84 -15.02 21.21 20.11
C GLU A 84 -13.63 21.39 19.47
N LYS A 85 -12.97 22.53 19.67
CA LYS A 85 -11.60 22.77 19.22
C LYS A 85 -10.60 21.81 19.85
N GLN A 86 -10.77 21.43 21.12
CA GLN A 86 -9.94 20.44 21.80
C GLN A 86 -10.23 18.99 21.34
N ILE A 87 -11.50 18.65 21.10
CA ILE A 87 -11.92 17.34 20.56
C ILE A 87 -11.45 17.16 19.11
N SER A 88 -11.54 18.21 18.27
CA SER A 88 -11.02 18.18 16.90
C SER A 88 -9.49 18.14 16.87
N ALA A 89 -8.80 18.92 17.72
CA ALA A 89 -7.34 18.87 17.84
C ALA A 89 -6.83 17.49 18.31
N SER A 90 -7.48 16.86 19.29
CA SER A 90 -7.11 15.51 19.76
C SER A 90 -7.38 14.43 18.70
N ARG A 91 -8.52 14.48 17.99
CA ARG A 91 -8.80 13.62 16.82
C ARG A 91 -7.78 13.81 15.69
N LEU A 92 -7.30 15.03 15.47
CA LEU A 92 -6.24 15.31 14.50
C LEU A 92 -4.89 14.76 14.97
N ALA A 93 -4.53 14.92 16.24
CA ALA A 93 -3.32 14.36 16.83
C ALA A 93 -3.30 12.82 16.75
N GLU A 94 -4.42 12.15 17.05
CA GLU A 94 -4.58 10.70 16.88
C GLU A 94 -4.41 10.26 15.42
N LYS A 95 -5.07 10.94 14.48
CA LYS A 95 -4.91 10.68 13.04
C LYS A 95 -3.48 10.89 12.55
N LEU A 96 -2.76 11.89 13.07
CA LEU A 96 -1.35 12.15 12.74
C LEU A 96 -0.41 11.12 13.37
N ALA A 97 -0.64 10.71 14.62
CA ALA A 97 0.11 9.65 15.28
C ALA A 97 -0.05 8.32 14.54
N ARG A 98 -1.28 7.97 14.14
CA ARG A 98 -1.57 6.79 13.32
C ARG A 98 -0.89 6.87 11.95
N LYS A 99 -0.95 8.01 11.24
CA LYS A 99 -0.23 8.19 9.97
C LYS A 99 1.30 8.12 10.13
N ARG A 100 1.84 8.49 11.30
CA ARG A 100 3.27 8.36 11.62
C ARG A 100 3.65 6.89 11.87
N SER A 101 2.86 6.12 12.63
CA SER A 101 3.15 4.70 12.87
C SER A 101 2.97 3.86 11.61
N GLU A 102 1.91 4.09 10.81
CA GLU A 102 1.74 3.48 9.49
C GLU A 102 2.98 3.72 8.61
N ARG A 103 3.42 4.99 8.46
CA ARG A 103 4.63 5.35 7.69
C ARG A 103 5.91 4.69 8.18
N PHE A 104 6.06 4.48 9.47
CA PHE A 104 7.21 3.78 10.04
C PHE A 104 7.16 2.27 9.70
N THR A 105 5.99 1.64 9.82
CA THR A 105 5.79 0.25 9.39
C THR A 105 6.09 0.07 7.89
N TYR A 106 5.66 1.00 7.03
CA TYR A 106 6.02 0.97 5.61
C TYR A 106 7.52 1.16 5.37
N LEU A 107 8.19 2.05 6.09
CA LEU A 107 9.64 2.20 5.96
C LEU A 107 10.37 0.90 6.32
N VAL A 108 10.02 0.28 7.46
CA VAL A 108 10.62 -0.99 7.88
C VAL A 108 10.33 -2.09 6.87
N ALA A 109 9.08 -2.20 6.39
CA ALA A 109 8.71 -3.17 5.36
C ALA A 109 9.50 -2.96 4.05
N ALA A 110 9.59 -1.72 3.55
CA ALA A 110 10.29 -1.38 2.32
C ALA A 110 11.81 -1.59 2.42
N VAL A 111 12.43 -1.28 3.56
CA VAL A 111 13.87 -1.54 3.80
C VAL A 111 14.12 -3.04 3.91
N MET A 112 13.34 -3.78 4.70
CA MET A 112 13.52 -5.23 4.86
C MET A 112 13.24 -6.00 3.56
N SER A 113 12.23 -5.62 2.78
CA SER A 113 11.95 -6.23 1.48
C SER A 113 13.06 -5.93 0.48
N SER A 114 13.55 -4.68 0.40
CA SER A 114 14.63 -4.30 -0.52
C SER A 114 15.94 -5.01 -0.18
N LEU A 115 16.29 -5.12 1.10
CA LEU A 115 17.47 -5.88 1.55
C LEU A 115 17.32 -7.37 1.23
N GLY A 116 16.14 -7.95 1.48
CA GLY A 116 15.84 -9.35 1.16
C GLY A 116 15.91 -9.66 -0.34
N ILE A 117 15.26 -8.83 -1.17
CA ILE A 117 15.26 -8.94 -2.63
C ILE A 117 16.66 -8.73 -3.20
N THR A 118 17.40 -7.71 -2.73
CA THR A 118 18.77 -7.44 -3.20
C THR A 118 19.72 -8.58 -2.82
N SER A 119 19.66 -9.06 -1.57
CA SER A 119 20.46 -10.21 -1.12
C SER A 119 20.14 -11.47 -1.94
N MET A 120 18.86 -11.78 -2.12
CA MET A 120 18.42 -12.92 -2.92
C MET A 120 18.81 -12.78 -4.40
N ALA A 121 18.77 -11.57 -4.98
CA ALA A 121 19.21 -11.32 -6.35
C ALA A 121 20.73 -11.49 -6.51
N VAL A 122 21.54 -10.97 -5.57
CA VAL A 122 23.00 -11.18 -5.56
C VAL A 122 23.35 -12.66 -5.43
N LEU A 123 22.68 -13.38 -4.52
CA LEU A 123 22.85 -14.82 -4.37
C LEU A 123 22.39 -15.59 -5.62
N ALA A 124 21.28 -15.20 -6.26
CA ALA A 124 20.79 -15.84 -7.48
C ALA A 124 21.74 -15.62 -8.68
N VAL A 125 22.31 -14.41 -8.83
CA VAL A 125 23.37 -14.12 -9.83
C VAL A 125 24.61 -14.96 -9.57
N TYR A 126 25.09 -14.99 -8.32
CA TYR A 126 26.25 -15.78 -7.92
C TYR A 126 26.05 -17.27 -8.18
N TYR A 127 24.97 -17.85 -7.65
CA TYR A 127 24.68 -19.27 -7.82
C TYR A 127 24.41 -19.63 -9.28
N ARG A 128 23.74 -18.77 -10.07
CA ARG A 128 23.58 -18.98 -11.51
C ARG A 128 24.91 -19.29 -12.18
N PHE A 129 25.86 -18.36 -12.09
CA PHE A 129 27.11 -18.54 -12.83
C PHE A 129 28.01 -19.61 -12.19
N ALA A 130 27.98 -19.77 -10.87
CA ALA A 130 28.71 -20.85 -10.18
C ALA A 130 28.23 -22.25 -10.61
N TRP A 131 26.91 -22.52 -10.64
CA TRP A 131 26.37 -23.82 -11.09
C TRP A 131 26.45 -24.00 -12.61
N GLN A 132 26.42 -22.90 -13.37
CA GLN A 132 26.58 -22.96 -14.81
C GLN A 132 28.01 -23.39 -15.22
N MET A 133 29.03 -22.81 -14.59
CA MET A 133 30.44 -23.04 -14.95
C MET A 133 30.93 -24.45 -14.61
N GLU A 134 30.55 -25.03 -13.46
CA GLU A 134 31.01 -26.37 -13.01
C GLU A 134 32.56 -26.56 -12.96
N GLY A 135 33.33 -25.45 -12.98
CA GLY A 135 34.80 -25.44 -13.07
C GLY A 135 35.36 -25.30 -14.48
N GLY A 136 34.50 -25.21 -15.51
CA GLY A 136 34.85 -24.86 -16.89
C GLY A 136 34.96 -23.35 -17.16
N GLU A 137 34.90 -22.99 -18.44
CA GLU A 137 35.13 -21.62 -18.90
C GLU A 137 34.04 -20.61 -18.48
N VAL A 138 34.45 -19.35 -18.33
CA VAL A 138 33.56 -18.23 -17.97
C VAL A 138 32.65 -17.87 -19.15
N PRO A 139 31.31 -17.89 -19.00
CA PRO A 139 30.37 -17.67 -20.11
C PRO A 139 30.19 -16.17 -20.42
N TYR A 140 31.25 -15.49 -20.86
CA TYR A 140 31.31 -14.04 -21.05
C TYR A 140 30.13 -13.46 -21.86
N THR A 141 29.77 -14.11 -22.98
CA THR A 141 28.65 -13.69 -23.85
C THR A 141 27.31 -13.68 -23.10
N GLU A 142 27.09 -14.67 -22.22
CA GLU A 142 25.88 -14.73 -21.41
C GLU A 142 25.92 -13.75 -20.24
N MET A 143 27.05 -13.61 -19.55
CA MET A 143 27.21 -12.61 -18.48
C MET A 143 26.96 -11.19 -19.01
N PHE A 144 27.53 -10.86 -20.17
CA PHE A 144 27.31 -9.58 -20.85
C PHE A 144 25.85 -9.43 -21.29
N GLY A 145 25.25 -10.44 -21.93
CA GLY A 145 23.84 -10.41 -22.32
C GLY A 145 22.88 -10.24 -21.13
N THR A 146 23.13 -10.95 -20.04
CA THR A 146 22.38 -10.86 -18.77
C THR A 146 22.45 -9.44 -18.20
N PHE A 147 23.64 -8.85 -18.15
CA PHE A 147 23.84 -7.48 -17.68
C PHE A 147 23.18 -6.44 -18.61
N ALA A 148 23.45 -6.53 -19.91
CA ALA A 148 22.94 -5.60 -20.91
C ALA A 148 21.41 -5.60 -20.97
N LEU A 149 20.77 -6.78 -20.89
CA LEU A 149 19.31 -6.89 -20.89
C LEU A 149 18.68 -6.56 -19.53
N SER A 150 19.43 -6.67 -18.42
CA SER A 150 19.00 -6.13 -17.12
C SER A 150 18.94 -4.59 -17.13
N VAL A 151 19.99 -3.93 -17.61
CA VAL A 151 19.99 -2.47 -17.78
C VAL A 151 18.93 -2.05 -18.82
N GLY A 152 18.85 -2.76 -19.94
CA GLY A 152 17.87 -2.51 -21.00
C GLY A 152 16.42 -2.66 -20.54
N ALA A 153 16.10 -3.70 -19.76
CA ALA A 153 14.76 -3.90 -19.19
C ALA A 153 14.45 -2.88 -18.08
N ALA A 154 15.41 -2.53 -17.22
CA ALA A 154 15.21 -1.50 -16.20
C ALA A 154 14.87 -0.12 -16.80
N VAL A 155 15.51 0.24 -17.93
CA VAL A 155 15.18 1.45 -18.70
C VAL A 155 13.88 1.28 -19.50
N GLY A 156 13.70 0.14 -20.17
CA GLY A 156 12.51 -0.17 -20.98
C GLY A 156 11.22 -0.18 -20.18
N MET A 157 11.28 -0.54 -18.88
CA MET A 157 10.12 -0.51 -17.98
C MET A 157 9.54 0.89 -17.75
N GLU A 158 10.32 1.98 -17.87
CA GLU A 158 9.76 3.35 -17.83
C GLU A 158 8.88 3.62 -19.06
N PHE A 159 9.30 3.18 -20.24
CA PHE A 159 8.53 3.32 -21.48
C PHE A 159 7.27 2.42 -21.47
N TRP A 160 7.41 1.19 -20.97
CA TRP A 160 6.27 0.27 -20.77
C TRP A 160 5.28 0.83 -19.74
N ALA A 161 5.75 1.32 -18.58
CA ALA A 161 4.90 1.92 -17.56
C ALA A 161 4.20 3.17 -18.07
N ARG A 162 4.93 4.10 -18.73
CA ARG A 162 4.34 5.29 -19.38
C ARG A 162 3.22 4.92 -20.36
N TRP A 163 3.45 3.91 -21.20
CA TRP A 163 2.46 3.42 -22.16
C TRP A 163 1.26 2.77 -21.46
N ALA A 164 1.49 1.83 -20.54
CA ALA A 164 0.43 1.11 -19.83
C ALA A 164 -0.42 2.05 -18.96
N HIS A 165 0.21 3.03 -18.31
CA HIS A 165 -0.45 4.06 -17.53
C HIS A 165 -1.42 4.88 -18.40
N ARG A 166 -0.97 5.37 -19.56
CA ARG A 166 -1.81 6.12 -20.50
C ARG A 166 -2.89 5.26 -21.18
N ALA A 167 -2.51 4.09 -21.70
CA ALA A 167 -3.32 3.30 -22.62
C ALA A 167 -4.21 2.25 -21.96
N LEU A 168 -3.90 1.85 -20.71
CA LEU A 168 -4.65 0.85 -19.95
C LEU A 168 -5.21 1.44 -18.65
N TRP A 169 -4.36 2.07 -17.81
CA TRP A 169 -4.77 2.52 -16.47
C TRP A 169 -5.67 3.76 -16.52
N HIS A 170 -5.45 4.70 -17.44
CA HIS A 170 -6.37 5.80 -17.77
C HIS A 170 -7.48 5.42 -18.77
N ALA A 171 -7.67 4.12 -19.04
CA ALA A 171 -8.68 3.61 -19.95
C ALA A 171 -9.45 2.44 -19.33
N SER A 172 -9.29 1.22 -19.85
CA SER A 172 -10.04 0.02 -19.44
C SER A 172 -9.83 -0.38 -17.97
N LEU A 173 -8.70 0.00 -17.37
CA LEU A 173 -8.33 -0.34 -15.98
C LEU A 173 -8.49 0.86 -15.02
N TRP A 174 -9.19 1.93 -15.42
CA TRP A 174 -9.44 3.09 -14.55
C TRP A 174 -10.08 2.71 -13.22
N HIS A 175 -11.00 1.75 -13.20
CA HIS A 175 -11.64 1.31 -11.96
C HIS A 175 -10.65 0.75 -10.90
N MET A 176 -9.44 0.33 -11.30
CA MET A 176 -8.36 -0.03 -10.38
C MET A 176 -7.51 1.20 -10.03
N HIS A 177 -7.15 1.98 -11.04
CA HIS A 177 -6.28 3.15 -10.92
C HIS A 177 -6.92 4.36 -10.22
N GLU A 178 -8.24 4.50 -10.22
CA GLU A 178 -8.98 5.58 -9.55
C GLU A 178 -8.69 5.63 -8.04
N SER A 179 -8.39 4.48 -7.42
CA SER A 179 -7.98 4.41 -6.02
C SER A 179 -6.67 5.13 -5.71
N HIS A 180 -5.88 5.45 -6.75
CA HIS A 180 -4.60 6.13 -6.68
C HIS A 180 -4.71 7.66 -6.77
N HIS A 181 -5.67 8.14 -7.56
CA HIS A 181 -5.96 9.57 -7.72
C HIS A 181 -6.76 10.16 -6.55
N ARG A 182 -7.47 9.31 -5.82
CA ARG A 182 -8.22 9.69 -4.61
C ARG A 182 -7.33 9.69 -3.36
N PRO A 183 -7.65 10.49 -2.33
CA PRO A 183 -6.91 10.46 -1.05
C PRO A 183 -6.97 9.08 -0.39
N ARG A 184 -5.83 8.41 -0.25
CA ARG A 184 -5.71 7.03 0.27
C ARG A 184 -6.43 6.81 1.61
N GLU A 185 -7.33 5.84 1.64
CA GLU A 185 -7.95 5.32 2.86
C GLU A 185 -7.39 3.94 3.24
N GLY A 186 -6.77 3.83 4.41
CA GLY A 186 -6.22 2.55 4.90
C GLY A 186 -4.88 2.16 4.27
N PRO A 187 -4.49 0.86 4.35
CA PRO A 187 -3.13 0.43 4.08
C PRO A 187 -2.80 0.12 2.60
N PHE A 188 -3.75 -0.40 1.84
CA PHE A 188 -3.55 -0.84 0.45
C PHE A 188 -4.48 -0.07 -0.48
N GLU A 189 -4.05 0.15 -1.72
CA GLU A 189 -4.87 0.72 -2.80
C GLU A 189 -5.17 -0.40 -3.82
N LEU A 190 -6.31 -0.32 -4.53
CA LEU A 190 -6.60 -1.29 -5.60
C LEU A 190 -5.55 -1.19 -6.73
N ASN A 191 -4.95 0.00 -6.91
CA ASN A 191 -3.81 0.28 -7.76
C ASN A 191 -2.56 -0.59 -7.46
N ASP A 192 -2.40 -1.10 -6.23
CA ASP A 192 -1.28 -1.98 -5.86
C ASP A 192 -1.28 -3.29 -6.68
N VAL A 193 -2.42 -3.65 -7.30
CA VAL A 193 -2.52 -4.78 -8.23
C VAL A 193 -1.54 -4.67 -9.39
N PHE A 194 -1.26 -3.46 -9.91
CA PHE A 194 -0.35 -3.28 -11.05
C PHE A 194 1.11 -3.61 -10.68
N ALA A 195 1.51 -3.38 -9.44
CA ALA A 195 2.83 -3.81 -8.95
C ALA A 195 2.92 -5.34 -8.94
N ILE A 196 1.86 -6.04 -8.50
CA ILE A 196 1.77 -7.50 -8.51
C ILE A 196 1.77 -8.03 -9.96
N THR A 197 0.98 -7.42 -10.87
CA THR A 197 0.90 -7.81 -12.28
C THR A 197 2.25 -7.69 -13.00
N ASN A 198 3.08 -6.71 -12.67
CA ASN A 198 4.44 -6.59 -13.23
C ASN A 198 5.49 -7.45 -12.48
N ALA A 199 5.26 -7.82 -11.22
CA ALA A 199 6.12 -8.73 -10.47
C ALA A 199 6.02 -10.19 -10.96
N VAL A 200 4.82 -10.66 -11.35
CA VAL A 200 4.61 -12.03 -11.88
C VAL A 200 5.53 -12.38 -13.07
N PRO A 201 5.59 -11.60 -14.17
CA PRO A 201 6.50 -11.90 -15.28
C PRO A 201 7.97 -11.75 -14.89
N ALA A 202 8.33 -10.83 -13.98
CA ALA A 202 9.70 -10.74 -13.47
C ALA A 202 10.13 -12.02 -12.73
N ILE A 203 9.27 -12.55 -11.84
CA ILE A 203 9.50 -13.81 -11.13
C ILE A 203 9.56 -15.00 -12.09
N ALA A 204 8.68 -15.04 -13.11
CA ALA A 204 8.70 -16.09 -14.12
C ALA A 204 10.00 -16.07 -14.95
N LEU A 205 10.46 -14.89 -15.36
CA LEU A 205 11.71 -14.69 -16.10
C LEU A 205 12.96 -15.02 -15.26
N LEU A 206 12.98 -14.61 -13.99
CA LEU A 206 14.03 -14.97 -13.03
C LEU A 206 14.08 -16.49 -12.78
N SER A 207 12.93 -17.13 -12.59
CA SER A 207 12.83 -18.58 -12.36
C SER A 207 13.27 -19.38 -13.58
N TYR A 208 12.67 -19.11 -14.75
CA TYR A 208 13.05 -19.75 -16.01
C TYR A 208 14.54 -19.55 -16.31
N GLY A 209 15.04 -18.31 -16.14
CA GLY A 209 16.45 -18.02 -16.28
C GLY A 209 17.31 -18.87 -15.37
N PHE A 210 17.14 -18.74 -14.05
CA PHE A 210 17.97 -19.38 -13.03
C PHE A 210 18.14 -20.90 -13.21
N PHE A 211 17.04 -21.62 -13.53
CA PHE A 211 17.02 -23.08 -13.62
C PHE A 211 17.53 -23.68 -14.96
N HIS A 212 17.81 -22.86 -15.98
CA HIS A 212 18.30 -23.35 -17.28
C HIS A 212 19.66 -22.74 -17.65
N LYS A 213 20.56 -23.53 -18.24
CA LYS A 213 21.86 -23.04 -18.74
C LYS A 213 21.72 -22.40 -20.13
N GLY A 214 22.59 -21.45 -20.46
CA GLY A 214 22.76 -20.92 -21.81
C GLY A 214 22.11 -19.55 -22.07
N LEU A 215 22.46 -18.98 -23.23
CA LEU A 215 22.26 -17.56 -23.52
C LEU A 215 20.81 -17.08 -23.40
N VAL A 216 19.83 -17.84 -23.89
CA VAL A 216 18.41 -17.43 -23.83
C VAL A 216 17.89 -17.40 -22.38
N PRO A 217 18.08 -18.44 -21.55
CA PRO A 217 17.88 -18.34 -20.10
C PRO A 217 18.62 -17.19 -19.41
N GLY A 218 19.89 -16.92 -19.75
CA GLY A 218 20.63 -15.79 -19.19
C GLY A 218 20.02 -14.43 -19.55
N LEU A 219 19.59 -14.25 -20.79
CA LEU A 219 18.83 -13.08 -21.24
C LEU A 219 17.52 -12.95 -20.48
N CYS A 220 16.73 -14.03 -20.32
CA CYS A 220 15.51 -14.01 -19.50
C CYS A 220 15.80 -13.63 -18.04
N PHE A 221 16.86 -14.19 -17.45
CA PHE A 221 17.29 -13.84 -16.09
C PHE A 221 17.63 -12.35 -15.98
N GLY A 222 18.37 -11.82 -16.96
CA GLY A 222 18.68 -10.39 -17.08
C GLY A 222 17.43 -9.52 -17.14
N ALA A 223 16.49 -9.82 -18.04
CA ALA A 223 15.22 -9.09 -18.13
C ALA A 223 14.43 -9.11 -16.81
N GLY A 224 14.36 -10.26 -16.14
CA GLY A 224 13.71 -10.41 -14.83
C GLY A 224 14.36 -9.56 -13.73
N LEU A 225 15.70 -9.51 -13.68
CA LEU A 225 16.46 -8.62 -12.80
C LEU A 225 16.14 -7.15 -13.10
N GLY A 226 16.15 -6.74 -14.37
CA GLY A 226 15.87 -5.36 -14.78
C GLY A 226 14.47 -4.88 -14.37
N ILE A 227 13.45 -5.72 -14.56
CA ILE A 227 12.08 -5.42 -14.10
C ILE A 227 12.01 -5.32 -12.58
N THR A 228 12.75 -6.17 -11.85
CA THR A 228 12.81 -6.11 -10.37
C THR A 228 13.53 -4.85 -9.88
N VAL A 229 14.62 -4.43 -10.54
CA VAL A 229 15.32 -3.17 -10.25
C VAL A 229 14.42 -1.97 -10.50
N PHE A 230 13.68 -1.93 -11.61
CA PHE A 230 12.69 -0.89 -11.87
C PHE A 230 11.59 -0.90 -10.80
N GLY A 231 11.06 -2.07 -10.43
CA GLY A 231 10.04 -2.20 -9.38
C GLY A 231 10.49 -1.67 -8.01
N MET A 232 11.73 -1.92 -7.62
CA MET A 232 12.31 -1.33 -6.40
C MET A 232 12.48 0.18 -6.53
N ALA A 233 12.99 0.69 -7.65
CA ALA A 233 13.12 2.13 -7.89
C ALA A 233 11.76 2.85 -7.88
N TYR A 234 10.74 2.22 -8.47
CA TYR A 234 9.35 2.68 -8.45
C TYR A 234 8.82 2.74 -7.01
N MET A 235 9.00 1.69 -6.20
CA MET A 235 8.59 1.71 -4.78
C MET A 235 9.23 2.87 -3.98
N PHE A 236 10.51 3.18 -4.19
CA PHE A 236 11.12 4.31 -3.48
C PHE A 236 10.67 5.68 -4.03
N VAL A 237 10.56 5.84 -5.34
CA VAL A 237 10.28 7.16 -5.96
C VAL A 237 8.78 7.47 -5.99
N HIS A 238 7.94 6.53 -6.41
CA HIS A 238 6.48 6.69 -6.45
C HIS A 238 5.90 6.60 -5.03
N ASP A 239 5.84 5.40 -4.46
CA ASP A 239 5.19 5.13 -3.16
C ASP A 239 5.86 5.92 -2.01
N GLY A 240 7.20 5.87 -1.96
CA GLY A 240 7.99 6.58 -0.98
C GLY A 240 7.94 8.11 -1.16
N LEU A 241 8.47 8.64 -2.26
CA LEU A 241 8.65 10.10 -2.41
C LEU A 241 7.38 10.84 -2.87
N VAL A 242 6.69 10.38 -3.92
CA VAL A 242 5.51 11.06 -4.46
C VAL A 242 4.35 10.95 -3.46
N HIS A 243 3.94 9.73 -3.13
CA HIS A 243 2.76 9.44 -2.31
C HIS A 243 3.02 9.54 -0.81
N LYS A 244 4.29 9.56 -0.39
CA LYS A 244 4.69 9.68 1.02
C LYS A 244 4.07 8.56 1.86
N ARG A 245 4.01 7.33 1.30
CA ARG A 245 3.63 6.10 2.03
C ARG A 245 4.65 5.78 3.13
N PHE A 246 5.93 6.14 2.90
CA PHE A 246 7.02 6.12 3.89
C PHE A 246 8.04 7.25 3.61
N PRO A 247 8.82 7.73 4.60
CA PRO A 247 9.83 8.76 4.36
C PRO A 247 11.10 8.19 3.70
N VAL A 248 11.53 8.80 2.58
CA VAL A 248 12.71 8.37 1.80
C VAL A 248 14.03 9.05 2.19
N GLY A 249 14.05 9.82 3.28
CA GLY A 249 15.23 10.55 3.73
C GLY A 249 15.77 11.55 2.68
N PRO A 250 17.10 11.69 2.53
CA PRO A 250 17.72 12.68 1.63
C PRO A 250 17.33 12.61 0.16
N ILE A 251 16.77 11.48 -0.31
CA ILE A 251 16.29 11.32 -1.69
C ILE A 251 15.22 12.39 -2.04
N ALA A 252 14.44 12.84 -1.04
CA ALA A 252 13.44 13.90 -1.19
C ALA A 252 14.03 15.30 -1.44
N ASP A 253 15.33 15.50 -1.15
CA ASP A 253 16.00 16.78 -1.32
C ASP A 253 16.74 16.92 -2.67
N VAL A 254 16.87 15.83 -3.43
CA VAL A 254 17.52 15.82 -4.76
C VAL A 254 16.68 16.62 -5.78
N PRO A 255 17.25 17.62 -6.49
CA PRO A 255 16.49 18.49 -7.40
C PRO A 255 15.72 17.75 -8.51
N TYR A 256 16.30 16.71 -9.11
CA TYR A 256 15.62 15.89 -10.13
C TYR A 256 14.41 15.14 -9.55
N PHE A 257 14.56 14.47 -8.41
CA PHE A 257 13.45 13.75 -7.79
C PHE A 257 12.37 14.70 -7.24
N ARG A 258 12.73 15.93 -6.85
CA ARG A 258 11.75 17.00 -6.58
C ARG A 258 10.95 17.39 -7.82
N ARG A 259 11.57 17.49 -9.01
CA ARG A 259 10.87 17.70 -10.30
C ARG A 259 9.97 16.51 -10.66
N VAL A 260 10.44 15.27 -10.53
CA VAL A 260 9.62 14.06 -10.73
C VAL A 260 8.38 14.08 -9.83
N ALA A 261 8.56 14.35 -8.54
CA ALA A 261 7.46 14.35 -7.59
C ALA A 261 6.51 15.57 -7.71
N ALA A 262 6.96 16.66 -8.32
CA ALA A 262 6.11 17.76 -8.75
C ALA A 262 5.32 17.42 -10.02
N ALA A 263 5.96 16.79 -11.00
CA ALA A 263 5.33 16.38 -12.26
C ALA A 263 4.18 15.38 -12.02
N HIS A 264 4.41 14.36 -11.19
CA HIS A 264 3.35 13.42 -10.79
C HIS A 264 2.26 14.06 -9.91
N GLN A 265 2.54 15.17 -9.21
CA GLN A 265 1.49 15.90 -8.51
C GLN A 265 0.54 16.64 -9.46
N LEU A 266 1.05 17.12 -10.59
CA LEU A 266 0.24 17.75 -11.64
C LEU A 266 -0.61 16.74 -12.41
N HIS A 267 -0.10 15.51 -12.59
CA HIS A 267 -0.88 14.38 -13.11
C HIS A 267 -2.20 14.18 -12.33
N HIS A 268 -2.14 14.10 -10.98
CA HIS A 268 -3.32 14.03 -10.12
C HIS A 268 -4.21 15.29 -10.07
N THR A 269 -3.99 16.28 -10.94
CA THR A 269 -4.91 17.41 -11.13
C THR A 269 -5.63 17.36 -12.47
N ASP A 270 -5.44 16.28 -13.24
CA ASP A 270 -5.96 16.04 -14.60
C ASP A 270 -5.67 17.17 -15.63
N LYS A 271 -4.78 18.10 -15.26
CA LYS A 271 -4.23 19.13 -16.15
C LYS A 271 -3.54 18.49 -17.35
N PHE A 272 -3.44 19.26 -18.43
CA PHE A 272 -2.77 18.83 -19.67
C PHE A 272 -3.32 17.50 -20.23
N ASN A 273 -4.61 17.22 -20.02
CA ASN A 273 -5.29 15.96 -20.36
C ASN A 273 -4.72 14.72 -19.62
N GLY A 274 -4.26 14.89 -18.38
CA GLY A 274 -3.66 13.83 -17.56
C GLY A 274 -2.17 13.58 -17.82
N VAL A 275 -1.49 14.43 -18.59
CA VAL A 275 -0.03 14.39 -18.75
C VAL A 275 0.63 14.96 -17.47
N PRO A 276 1.67 14.32 -16.90
CA PRO A 276 2.48 13.20 -17.41
C PRO A 276 1.98 11.80 -17.03
N TYR A 277 2.43 10.78 -17.79
CA TYR A 277 2.19 9.37 -17.50
C TYR A 277 3.47 8.59 -17.14
N GLY A 278 4.66 9.04 -17.54
CA GLY A 278 5.94 8.49 -17.11
C GLY A 278 6.33 8.96 -15.71
N LEU A 279 6.99 8.10 -14.92
CA LEU A 279 7.48 8.48 -13.60
C LEU A 279 8.76 9.32 -13.72
N PHE A 280 9.77 8.77 -14.38
CA PHE A 280 11.07 9.42 -14.57
C PHE A 280 11.07 10.39 -15.75
N LEU A 281 10.27 10.10 -16.79
CA LEU A 281 10.08 10.97 -17.96
C LEU A 281 9.05 12.08 -17.72
N GLY A 282 8.27 12.03 -16.64
CA GLY A 282 7.17 12.98 -16.40
C GLY A 282 7.55 14.47 -16.45
N PRO A 283 8.71 14.92 -15.92
CA PRO A 283 9.17 16.29 -16.10
C PRO A 283 9.40 16.71 -17.57
N LYS A 284 9.76 15.77 -18.45
CA LYS A 284 9.95 15.98 -19.89
C LYS A 284 8.62 15.92 -20.65
N GLU A 285 7.69 15.06 -20.23
CA GLU A 285 6.34 15.06 -20.82
C GLU A 285 5.60 16.38 -20.55
N LEU A 286 5.77 16.97 -19.37
CA LEU A 286 5.24 18.31 -19.08
C LEU A 286 5.90 19.39 -19.94
N GLU A 287 7.20 19.27 -20.24
CA GLU A 287 7.90 20.14 -21.18
C GLU A 287 7.35 20.00 -22.61
N GLU A 288 7.11 18.77 -23.07
CA GLU A 288 6.51 18.44 -24.37
C GLU A 288 5.08 19.01 -24.56
N VAL A 289 4.35 19.30 -23.48
CA VAL A 289 2.99 19.92 -23.51
C VAL A 289 2.95 21.37 -22.99
N GLY A 290 4.11 22.00 -22.76
CA GLY A 290 4.19 23.41 -22.32
C GLY A 290 3.91 23.67 -20.82
N GLY A 291 3.73 22.62 -20.01
CA GLY A 291 3.46 22.68 -18.57
C GLY A 291 4.66 23.03 -17.67
N LEU A 292 5.74 23.61 -18.22
CA LEU A 292 6.94 23.99 -17.46
C LEU A 292 6.64 24.98 -16.32
N ASN A 293 5.75 25.95 -16.55
CA ASN A 293 5.42 26.97 -15.56
C ASN A 293 4.73 26.37 -14.33
N ASP A 294 3.71 25.52 -14.54
CA ASP A 294 3.05 24.77 -13.46
C ASP A 294 4.03 23.85 -12.71
N LEU A 295 4.94 23.20 -13.44
CA LEU A 295 5.97 22.34 -12.86
C LEU A 295 6.91 23.14 -11.95
N GLU A 296 7.38 24.31 -12.38
CA GLU A 296 8.24 25.17 -11.56
C GLU A 296 7.49 25.74 -10.35
N VAL A 297 6.23 26.14 -10.49
CA VAL A 297 5.38 26.58 -9.37
C VAL A 297 5.23 25.48 -8.32
N GLU A 298 4.97 24.23 -8.72
CA GLU A 298 4.85 23.10 -7.79
C GLU A 298 6.21 22.72 -7.16
N VAL A 299 7.31 22.79 -7.90
CA VAL A 299 8.67 22.60 -7.35
C VAL A 299 8.99 23.67 -6.30
N ASN A 300 8.75 24.94 -6.59
CA ASN A 300 8.99 26.05 -5.66
C ASN A 300 8.07 25.97 -4.43
N ARG A 301 6.81 25.53 -4.59
CA ARG A 301 5.91 25.20 -3.47
C ARG A 301 6.48 24.08 -2.60
N ARG A 302 7.04 23.02 -3.20
CA ARG A 302 7.69 21.91 -2.46
C ARG A 302 8.95 22.35 -1.72
N ILE A 303 9.78 23.18 -2.34
CA ILE A 303 10.96 23.77 -1.68
C ILE A 303 10.52 24.58 -0.46
N LYS A 304 9.54 25.49 -0.61
CA LYS A 304 9.01 26.29 0.50
C LYS A 304 8.43 25.44 1.64
N MET A 305 7.68 24.38 1.32
CA MET A 305 7.20 23.42 2.33
C MET A 305 8.35 22.70 3.05
N SER A 306 9.44 22.37 2.35
CA SER A 306 10.60 21.72 2.95
C SER A 306 11.44 22.64 3.86
N SER A 307 11.48 23.95 3.56
CA SER A 307 12.17 24.95 4.39
C SER A 307 11.37 25.41 5.60
N THR A 308 10.03 25.37 5.55
CA THR A 308 9.14 25.74 6.69
C THR A 308 8.84 24.55 7.62
N GLY A 309 9.28 23.34 7.26
CA GLY A 309 9.12 22.11 8.05
C GLY A 309 10.42 21.60 8.69
N ARG A 310 11.46 22.43 8.76
CA ARG A 310 12.73 22.20 9.47
C ARG A 310 12.85 23.21 10.60
#